data_AF-A0A2V9GZU5-F1
#
_entry.id   AF-A0A2V9GZU5-F1
#
_cell.length_a   1.000
_cell.length_b   1.000
_cell.length_c   1.000
_cell.angle_alpha   90.00
_cell.angle_beta   90.00
_cell.angle_gamma   90.00
#
_symmetry.space_group_name_H-M   'P 1'
#
loop_
_entity.id
_entity.type
_entity.pdbx_description
1 polymer ?
#
loop_
_entity_poly.entity_id
_entity_poly.type
_entity_poly.pdbx_seq_one_letter_code
_entity_poly.pdbx_strand_id
1 'polypeptide(L)'
;MMSQEPYRSAAQVFWIINTCSTHRGQKCVQRFESRWPSIIPVHTPIHASWLNQIEIYFSVVHNARFSHPTISTLCQLEEALLAFQERYEKSAAPFQWTFTREDLARPKIRLNGKSLAEAA
;
A
#
# COMPACT_ATOMS: atom_id res chain seq x y z
N MET A 1 -12.26 -8.75 2.93
CA MET A 1 -10.88 -8.80 3.47
C MET A 1 -10.87 -9.02 4.98
N MET A 2 -11.23 -8.04 5.83
CA MET A 2 -11.17 -8.19 7.31
C MET A 2 -12.04 -9.31 7.91
N SER A 3 -13.02 -9.81 7.17
CA SER A 3 -13.85 -10.96 7.56
C SER A 3 -13.21 -12.32 7.22
N GLN A 4 -12.02 -12.37 6.64
CA GLN A 4 -11.35 -13.60 6.22
C GLN A 4 -10.08 -13.82 7.05
N GLU A 5 -9.68 -15.08 7.24
CA GLU A 5 -8.38 -15.39 7.85
C GLU A 5 -7.23 -15.00 6.90
N PRO A 6 -6.07 -14.54 7.43
CA PRO A 6 -5.74 -14.39 8.85
C PRO A 6 -6.23 -13.07 9.48
N TYR A 7 -6.82 -12.17 8.69
CA TYR A 7 -7.21 -10.82 9.17
C TYR A 7 -8.32 -10.83 10.22
N ARG A 8 -9.21 -11.84 10.16
CA ARG A 8 -10.31 -12.01 11.11
C ARG A 8 -9.79 -12.28 12.53
N SER A 9 -8.76 -13.11 12.68
CA SER A 9 -8.20 -13.49 13.99
C SER A 9 -6.98 -12.67 14.40
N ALA A 10 -6.39 -11.90 13.47
CA ALA A 10 -5.24 -11.06 13.75
C ALA A 10 -5.55 -10.02 14.85
N ALA A 11 -4.69 -9.98 15.87
CA ALA A 11 -4.77 -8.97 16.93
C ALA A 11 -4.61 -7.55 16.36
N GLN A 12 -3.73 -7.40 15.36
CA GLN A 12 -3.46 -6.14 14.68
C GLN A 12 -3.19 -6.38 13.19
N VAL A 13 -3.69 -5.48 12.35
CA VAL A 13 -3.48 -5.46 10.90
C VAL A 13 -2.93 -4.08 10.52
N PHE A 14 -1.65 -4.02 10.18
CA PHE A 14 -1.02 -2.79 9.74
C PHE A 14 -1.35 -2.52 8.28
N TRP A 15 -1.99 -1.39 8.00
CA TRP A 15 -2.38 -1.01 6.66
C TRP A 15 -1.50 0.11 6.13
N ILE A 16 -0.54 -0.24 5.27
CA ILE A 16 0.36 0.74 4.65
C ILE A 16 -0.40 1.51 3.57
N ILE A 17 -0.51 2.83 3.73
CA ILE A 17 -1.28 3.71 2.84
C ILE A 17 -0.50 4.98 2.49
N ASN A 18 -0.76 5.54 1.32
CA ASN A 18 -0.18 6.83 0.95
C ASN A 18 -0.91 8.01 1.59
N THR A 19 -0.32 9.20 1.51
CA THR A 19 -0.85 10.44 2.10
C THR A 19 -1.75 11.24 1.13
N CYS A 20 -2.39 10.57 0.17
CA CYS A 20 -3.30 11.25 -0.76
C CYS A 20 -4.49 11.87 -0.01
N SER A 21 -5.22 12.79 -0.65
CA SER A 21 -6.23 13.63 0.03
C SER A 21 -7.32 12.83 0.75
N THR A 22 -7.72 11.67 0.23
CA THR A 22 -8.76 10.79 0.81
C THR A 22 -8.25 9.94 1.97
N HIS A 23 -6.93 9.78 2.09
CA HIS A 23 -6.27 8.98 3.11
C HIS A 23 -5.56 9.83 4.17
N ARG A 24 -5.60 11.17 4.06
CA ARG A 24 -4.80 12.07 4.89
C ARG A 24 -5.39 12.30 6.28
N GLY A 25 -4.54 12.18 7.29
CA GLY A 25 -4.76 12.72 8.63
C GLY A 25 -5.77 11.95 9.49
N GLN A 26 -6.12 12.53 10.63
CA GLN A 26 -6.88 11.87 11.69
C GLN A 26 -8.25 11.36 11.25
N LYS A 27 -8.90 12.03 10.28
CA LYS A 27 -10.21 11.58 9.76
C LYS A 27 -10.12 10.20 9.10
N CYS A 28 -9.01 9.91 8.41
CA CYS A 28 -8.78 8.61 7.81
C CYS A 28 -8.58 7.55 8.90
N VAL A 29 -7.77 7.87 9.91
CA VAL A 29 -7.49 7.00 11.06
C VAL A 29 -8.79 6.65 11.80
N GLN A 30 -9.56 7.66 12.21
CA GLN A 30 -10.85 7.48 12.88
C GLN A 30 -11.84 6.64 12.06
N ARG A 31 -11.89 6.83 10.73
CA ARG A 31 -12.74 6.03 9.86
C ARG A 31 -12.34 4.56 9.85
N PHE A 32 -11.05 4.24 9.85
CA PHE A 32 -10.59 2.86 9.88
C PHE A 32 -10.80 2.22 11.25
N GLU A 33 -10.39 2.89 12.32
CA GLU A 33 -10.52 2.38 13.70
C GLU A 33 -11.98 2.16 14.10
N SER A 34 -12.89 3.07 13.72
CA SER A 34 -14.33 2.93 13.99
C SER A 34 -14.96 1.75 13.25
N ARG A 35 -14.46 1.40 12.07
CA ARG A 35 -15.02 0.32 11.24
C ARG A 35 -14.38 -1.04 11.54
N TRP A 36 -13.09 -1.05 11.87
CA TRP A 36 -12.28 -2.22 12.18
C TRP A 36 -11.21 -1.87 13.22
N PRO A 37 -11.47 -2.13 14.51
CA PRO A 37 -10.55 -1.75 15.60
C PRO A 37 -9.18 -2.42 15.55
N SER A 38 -9.03 -3.54 14.84
CA SER A 38 -7.74 -4.21 14.65
C SER A 38 -6.87 -3.56 13.57
N ILE A 39 -7.40 -2.65 12.76
CA ILE A 39 -6.62 -1.97 11.71
C ILE A 39 -5.81 -0.82 12.31
N ILE A 40 -4.52 -0.81 12.02
CA ILE A 40 -3.60 0.30 12.32
C ILE A 40 -3.15 0.91 10.99
N PRO A 41 -3.69 2.08 10.58
CA PRO A 41 -3.24 2.76 9.38
C PRO A 41 -1.83 3.31 9.56
N VAL A 42 -0.94 3.00 8.62
CA VAL A 42 0.45 3.48 8.61
C VAL A 42 0.65 4.29 7.33
N HIS A 43 0.79 5.60 7.48
CA HIS A 43 1.04 6.49 6.35
C HIS A 43 2.51 6.48 5.95
N THR A 44 2.78 6.33 4.66
CA THR A 44 4.13 6.57 4.12
C THR A 44 4.50 8.06 4.25
N PRO A 45 5.80 8.41 4.27
CA PRO A 45 6.23 9.81 4.23
C PRO A 45 5.69 10.56 3.01
N ILE A 46 5.67 11.89 3.11
CA ILE A 46 5.22 12.73 2.00
C ILE A 46 6.22 12.58 0.83
N HIS A 47 5.70 12.43 -0.39
CA HIS A 47 6.48 12.19 -1.61
C HIS A 47 7.29 10.87 -1.61
N ALA A 48 6.88 9.88 -0.81
CA ALA A 48 7.51 8.56 -0.75
C ALA A 48 6.71 7.46 -1.45
N SER A 49 6.20 7.74 -2.66
CA SER A 49 5.53 6.75 -3.52
C SER A 49 6.39 5.50 -3.75
N TRP A 50 7.70 5.69 -3.86
CA TRP A 50 8.70 4.62 -4.01
C TRP A 50 8.80 3.68 -2.79
N LEU A 51 8.27 4.06 -1.62
CA LEU A 51 8.18 3.19 -0.44
C LEU A 51 6.84 2.44 -0.37
N ASN A 52 5.85 2.85 -1.16
CA ASN A 52 4.52 2.27 -1.14
C ASN A 52 4.45 1.05 -2.08
N GLN A 53 4.28 -0.14 -1.50
CA GLN A 53 4.27 -1.42 -2.24
C GLN A 53 3.24 -1.46 -3.38
N ILE A 54 2.05 -0.89 -3.18
CA ILE A 54 1.03 -0.91 -4.24
C ILE A 54 1.41 -0.01 -5.42
N GLU A 55 2.11 1.09 -5.16
CA GLU A 55 2.59 2.00 -6.23
C GLU A 55 3.77 1.38 -6.99
N ILE A 56 4.62 0.62 -6.30
CA ILE A 56 5.65 -0.22 -6.93
C ILE A 56 4.99 -1.29 -7.81
N TYR A 57 3.98 -2.01 -7.31
CA TYR A 57 3.25 -3.00 -8.09
C TYR A 57 2.62 -2.40 -9.35
N PHE A 58 1.97 -1.24 -9.26
CA PHE A 58 1.44 -0.57 -10.44
C PHE A 58 2.52 -0.15 -11.45
N SER A 59 3.72 0.18 -10.99
CA SER A 59 4.87 0.43 -11.87
C SER A 59 5.28 -0.86 -12.61
N VAL A 60 5.24 -2.02 -11.94
CA VAL A 60 5.49 -3.32 -12.57
C VAL A 60 4.41 -3.65 -13.60
N VAL A 61 3.12 -3.47 -13.25
CA VAL A 61 1.98 -3.66 -14.16
C VAL A 61 2.13 -2.77 -15.40
N HIS A 62 2.45 -1.50 -15.22
CA HIS A 62 2.63 -0.54 -16.32
C HIS A 62 3.78 -0.94 -17.25
N ASN A 63 4.89 -1.42 -16.69
CA ASN A 63 6.06 -1.84 -17.47
C ASN A 63 5.94 -3.26 -18.02
N ALA A 64 4.97 -4.03 -17.56
CA ALA A 64 4.66 -5.34 -18.11
C ALA A 64 4.17 -5.15 -19.54
N ARG A 65 4.94 -5.66 -20.50
CA ARG A 65 4.48 -5.74 -21.89
C ARG A 65 3.37 -6.79 -21.93
N PHE A 66 2.12 -6.35 -21.90
CA PHE A 66 1.01 -7.23 -22.23
C PHE A 66 1.24 -7.79 -23.64
N SER A 67 1.24 -9.11 -23.79
CA SER A 67 1.34 -9.76 -25.10
C SER A 67 0.08 -9.40 -25.89
N HIS A 68 0.16 -8.31 -26.65
CA HIS A 68 -0.92 -7.54 -27.26
C HIS A 68 -2.09 -8.38 -27.81
N PRO A 69 -3.29 -8.14 -27.25
CA PRO A 69 -4.39 -7.59 -28.03
C PRO A 69 -4.56 -6.10 -27.67
N THR A 70 -4.92 -5.28 -28.65
CA THR A 70 -5.37 -3.90 -28.40
C THR A 70 -6.53 -3.96 -27.41
N ILE A 71 -6.30 -3.48 -26.19
CA ILE A 71 -7.35 -3.38 -25.17
C ILE A 71 -8.30 -2.27 -25.62
N SER A 72 -9.52 -2.63 -25.97
CA SER A 72 -10.52 -1.73 -26.53
C SER A 72 -11.71 -1.50 -25.59
N THR A 73 -11.81 -2.29 -24.52
CA THR A 73 -12.89 -2.22 -23.54
C THR A 73 -12.35 -2.34 -22.10
N LEU A 74 -13.14 -1.86 -21.13
CA LEU A 74 -12.81 -2.02 -19.71
C LEU A 74 -12.80 -3.50 -19.28
N CYS A 75 -13.66 -4.33 -19.85
CA CYS A 75 -13.70 -5.78 -19.58
C CYS A 75 -12.38 -6.45 -19.98
N GLN A 76 -11.87 -6.13 -21.17
CA GLN A 76 -10.56 -6.63 -21.63
C GLN A 76 -9.42 -6.13 -20.76
N LEU A 77 -9.49 -4.88 -20.26
CA LEU A 77 -8.49 -4.34 -19.34
C LEU A 77 -8.49 -5.10 -18.02
N GLU A 78 -9.67 -5.34 -17.45
CA GLU A 78 -9.84 -6.09 -16.21
C GLU A 78 -9.30 -7.52 -16.34
N GLU A 79 -9.70 -8.24 -17.39
CA GLU A 79 -9.20 -9.59 -17.69
C GLU A 79 -7.66 -9.61 -17.82
N ALA A 80 -7.09 -8.63 -18.54
CA ALA A 80 -5.64 -8.53 -18.72
C ALA A 80 -4.90 -8.28 -17.40
N LEU A 81 -5.45 -7.40 -16.53
CA LEU A 81 -4.88 -7.08 -15.23
C LEU A 81 -4.96 -8.27 -14.27
N LEU A 82 -6.10 -8.96 -14.20
CA LEU A 82 -6.28 -10.15 -13.36
C LEU A 82 -5.38 -11.29 -13.82
N ALA A 83 -5.30 -11.55 -15.13
CA ALA A 83 -4.40 -12.55 -15.68
C ALA A 83 -2.93 -12.20 -15.44
N PHE A 84 -2.57 -10.91 -15.47
CA PHE A 84 -1.23 -10.45 -15.08
C PHE A 84 -0.96 -10.72 -13.60
N GLN A 85 -1.90 -10.39 -12.71
CA GLN A 85 -1.79 -10.63 -11.27
C GLN A 85 -1.50 -12.10 -10.98
N GLU A 86 -2.32 -13.03 -11.51
CA GLU A 86 -2.14 -14.47 -11.29
C GLU A 86 -0.79 -14.99 -11.76
N ARG A 87 -0.25 -14.45 -12.87
CA ARG A 87 1.08 -14.82 -13.37
C ARG A 87 2.18 -14.23 -12.49
N TYR A 88 2.03 -12.96 -12.10
CA TYR A 88 3.01 -12.26 -11.28
C TYR A 88 3.14 -12.94 -9.91
N GLU A 89 2.03 -13.27 -9.25
CA GLU A 89 1.99 -13.96 -7.95
C GLU A 89 2.79 -15.26 -7.93
N LYS A 90 2.81 -16.03 -9.02
CA LYS A 90 3.56 -17.30 -9.12
C LYS A 90 5.08 -17.11 -9.13
N SER A 91 5.57 -15.93 -9.49
CA SER A 91 6.99 -15.61 -9.62
C SER A 91 7.45 -14.47 -8.71
N ALA A 92 6.52 -13.89 -7.94
CA ALA A 92 6.77 -12.75 -7.09
C ALA A 92 7.77 -13.13 -6.00
N ALA A 93 8.83 -12.33 -5.89
CA ALA A 93 9.78 -12.40 -4.80
C ALA A 93 9.61 -11.17 -3.90
N PRO A 94 9.92 -11.27 -2.60
CA PRO A 94 9.94 -10.11 -1.72
C PRO A 94 10.78 -8.97 -2.30
N PHE A 95 10.30 -7.73 -2.19
CA PHE A 95 11.07 -6.56 -2.59
C PHE A 95 12.35 -6.45 -1.76
N GLN A 96 13.48 -6.24 -2.45
CA GLN A 96 14.74 -5.93 -1.79
C GLN A 96 14.77 -4.45 -1.42
N TRP A 97 14.43 -4.14 -0.18
CA TRP A 97 14.41 -2.78 0.34
C TRP A 97 15.83 -2.28 0.60
N THR A 98 16.19 -1.16 -0.02
CA THR A 98 17.45 -0.44 0.25
C THR A 98 17.27 0.68 1.29
N PHE A 99 16.03 1.11 1.50
CA PHE A 99 15.68 2.15 2.47
C PHE A 99 15.49 1.54 3.86
N THR A 100 16.18 2.08 4.86
CA THR A 100 16.18 1.55 6.22
C THR A 100 15.49 2.47 7.22
N ARG A 101 15.35 2.00 8.46
CA ARG A 101 14.84 2.81 9.58
C ARG A 101 15.77 3.99 9.90
N GLU A 102 17.08 3.81 9.72
CA GLU A 102 18.07 4.86 9.89
C GLU A 102 17.92 5.95 8.82
N ASP A 103 17.58 5.58 7.58
CA ASP A 103 17.26 6.55 6.54
C ASP A 103 16.00 7.35 6.88
N LEU A 104 14.98 6.69 7.45
CA LEU A 104 13.74 7.33 7.92
C LEU A 104 13.99 8.39 9.00
N ALA A 105 14.96 8.16 9.88
CA ALA A 105 15.31 9.09 10.95
C ALA A 105 16.06 10.36 10.45
N ARG A 106 16.43 10.43 9.16
CA ARG A 106 17.17 11.58 8.62
C ARG A 106 16.26 12.81 8.46
N PRO A 107 16.79 14.04 8.67
CA PRO A 107 16.00 15.28 8.67
C PRO A 107 15.25 15.60 7.37
N LYS A 108 15.63 14.96 6.25
CA LYS A 108 15.06 15.22 4.92
C LYS A 108 13.70 14.56 4.70
N ILE A 109 13.30 13.61 5.55
CA ILE A 109 12.07 12.85 5.37
C ILE A 109 10.97 13.48 6.20
N ARG A 110 10.01 14.08 5.50
CA ARG A 110 8.86 14.74 6.12
C ARG A 110 7.78 13.72 6.40
N LEU A 111 7.58 13.47 7.69
CA LEU A 111 6.38 12.82 8.19
C LEU A 111 5.24 13.86 8.27
N ASN A 112 4.00 13.45 8.03
CA ASN A 112 2.85 14.30 8.36
C ASN A 112 2.75 14.37 9.89
N GLY A 113 2.86 15.57 10.49
CA GLY A 113 2.86 15.77 11.96
C GLY A 113 1.59 15.24 12.66
N LYS A 114 1.56 14.89 13.95
CA LYS A 114 2.39 15.21 15.13
C LYS A 114 3.08 13.96 15.70
N SER A 115 4.08 14.21 16.53
CA SER A 115 4.90 13.23 17.26
C SER A 115 4.11 12.07 17.85
N LEU A 116 4.68 10.86 17.75
CA LEU A 116 4.43 9.71 18.62
C LEU A 116 4.83 9.97 20.10
N ALA A 117 4.95 11.24 20.53
CA ALA A 117 5.46 11.63 21.85
C ALA A 117 4.38 11.75 22.94
N GLU A 118 3.15 11.27 22.71
CA GLU A 118 2.08 11.29 23.72
C GLU A 118 1.50 9.89 24.00
N ALA A 119 2.24 8.82 23.70
CA ALA A 119 1.90 7.46 24.11
C ALA A 119 3.11 6.78 24.76
N ALA A 120 3.49 7.27 25.94
CA ALA A 120 4.31 6.60 26.92
C ALA A 120 3.77 6.91 28.32
#